data_AF-A0A923E9F7-F1
#
_entry.id   AF-A0A923E9F7-F1
#
_cell.length_a   1.000
_cell.length_b   1.000
_cell.length_c   1.000
_cell.angle_alpha   90.00
_cell.angle_beta   90.00
_cell.angle_gamma   90.00
#
_symmetry.space_group_name_H-M   'P 1'
#
loop_
_entity.id
_entity.type
_entity.pdbx_description
1 polymer ?
#
loop_
_entity_poly.entity_id
_entity_poly.type
_entity_poly.pdbx_seq_one_letter_code
_entity_poly.pdbx_strand_id
1 'polypeptide(L)'
;MLKNLKIKTSFYILLAIMIISMITIGTFCLSSLYSINKQIYTNINSEIIKTKSIDTARSVQVHFKKQVQEWKNLLIRGNDPNNFQKYLSEFNNEEKATQKDLLSLKDLMKQQGLDTSKVDEAIKTHEELGVKYTEALNSYDFQNTNSLHVVDNLVKGIDRAPTDNIDAIVQQIQDYSTENLKYVQDSSEKKFKRELVSAITGITLIVAICFILTITFVKKIINSINMLKDKISDLAEKDGDLTVKLPIISKDELGLVSEKFNIFIDKLKKNIADVAHCTFVLTNGCNSLTESTSEVNTSMNQITCTVSEIAKGNQQVASEIVSACSTLNEISKHAKTTAKDMTEIIK
;
A
#
# COMPACT_ATOMS: atom_id res chain seq x y z
N MET A 1 -14.97 0.56 18.75
CA MET A 1 -14.44 -0.83 18.83
C MET A 1 -12.92 -0.91 18.96
N LEU A 2 -12.10 -0.03 18.34
CA LEU A 2 -10.63 -0.13 18.31
C LEU A 2 -9.86 0.37 19.57
N LYS A 3 -10.54 0.90 20.60
CA LYS A 3 -9.84 1.54 21.74
C LYS A 3 -9.04 0.56 22.61
N ASN A 4 -9.44 -0.73 22.67
CA ASN A 4 -8.88 -1.73 23.59
C ASN A 4 -8.07 -2.84 22.92
N LEU A 5 -7.75 -2.70 21.62
CA LEU A 5 -6.94 -3.70 20.94
C LEU A 5 -5.47 -3.54 21.32
N LYS A 6 -4.78 -4.69 21.42
CA LYS A 6 -3.32 -4.75 21.50
C LYS A 6 -2.70 -3.96 20.35
N ILE A 7 -1.58 -3.28 20.60
CA ILE A 7 -0.82 -2.52 19.60
C ILE A 7 -0.41 -3.45 18.46
N LYS A 8 0.05 -4.67 18.77
CA LYS A 8 0.38 -5.69 17.77
C LYS A 8 -0.80 -6.00 16.85
N THR A 9 -1.99 -6.22 17.42
CA THR A 9 -3.20 -6.51 16.63
C THR A 9 -3.62 -5.32 15.78
N SER A 10 -3.56 -4.11 16.35
CA SER A 10 -3.85 -2.86 15.62
C SER A 10 -2.92 -2.67 14.42
N PHE A 11 -1.63 -3.00 14.58
CA PHE A 11 -0.65 -2.94 13.49
C PHE A 11 -0.94 -3.94 12.38
N TYR A 12 -1.27 -5.20 12.70
CA TYR A 12 -1.67 -6.19 11.69
C TYR A 12 -2.96 -5.81 10.97
N ILE A 13 -3.93 -5.21 11.67
CA ILE A 13 -5.15 -4.71 11.04
C ILE A 13 -4.81 -3.60 10.03
N LEU A 14 -3.94 -2.65 10.40
CA LEU A 14 -3.49 -1.59 9.49
C LEU A 14 -2.79 -2.19 8.25
N LEU A 15 -1.88 -3.14 8.46
CA LEU A 15 -1.18 -3.83 7.36
C LEU A 15 -2.16 -4.58 6.45
N ALA A 16 -3.12 -5.30 7.03
CA ALA A 16 -4.15 -6.00 6.27
C ALA A 16 -5.00 -5.04 5.44
N ILE A 17 -5.41 -3.91 6.02
CA ILE A 17 -6.15 -2.85 5.32
C ILE A 17 -5.31 -2.30 4.16
N MET A 18 -4.00 -2.06 4.35
CA MET A 18 -3.12 -1.59 3.28
C MET A 18 -3.01 -2.62 2.14
N ILE A 19 -2.83 -3.91 2.46
CA ILE A 19 -2.76 -4.97 1.45
C ILE A 19 -4.07 -5.09 0.69
N ILE A 20 -5.20 -5.12 1.39
CA ILE A 20 -6.54 -5.17 0.78
C ILE A 20 -6.76 -3.95 -0.12
N SER A 21 -6.34 -2.77 0.32
CA SER A 21 -6.41 -1.54 -0.47
C SER A 21 -5.57 -1.63 -1.75
N MET A 22 -4.36 -2.19 -1.66
CA MET A 22 -3.47 -2.42 -2.81
C MET A 22 -4.07 -3.40 -3.81
N ILE A 23 -4.64 -4.51 -3.32
CA ILE A 23 -5.34 -5.49 -4.14
C ILE A 23 -6.54 -4.84 -4.82
N THR A 24 -7.33 -4.04 -4.10
CA THR A 24 -8.52 -3.36 -4.63
C THR A 24 -8.15 -2.35 -5.72
N ILE A 25 -7.07 -1.57 -5.52
CA ILE A 25 -6.55 -0.66 -6.57
C ILE A 25 -6.07 -1.47 -7.76
N GLY A 26 -5.35 -2.56 -7.54
CA GLY A 26 -4.85 -3.43 -8.59
C GLY A 26 -5.98 -4.03 -9.44
N THR A 27 -6.99 -4.61 -8.80
CA THR A 27 -8.16 -5.17 -9.50
C THR A 27 -8.95 -4.11 -10.24
N PHE A 28 -9.13 -2.92 -9.65
CA PHE A 28 -9.76 -1.80 -10.31
C PHE A 28 -8.99 -1.37 -11.57
N CYS A 29 -7.66 -1.21 -11.48
CA CYS A 29 -6.82 -0.87 -12.63
C CYS A 29 -6.88 -1.94 -13.73
N LEU A 30 -6.83 -3.22 -13.36
CA LEU A 30 -6.97 -4.34 -14.30
C LEU A 30 -8.33 -4.33 -15.01
N SER A 31 -9.42 -4.08 -14.27
CA SER A 31 -10.77 -3.97 -14.84
C SER A 31 -10.90 -2.78 -15.79
N SER A 32 -10.32 -1.63 -15.43
CA SER A 32 -10.29 -0.44 -16.29
C SER A 32 -9.52 -0.71 -17.58
N LEU A 33 -8.33 -1.31 -17.47
CA LEU A 33 -7.52 -1.72 -18.64
C LEU A 33 -8.27 -2.71 -19.54
N TYR A 34 -8.92 -3.71 -18.95
CA TYR A 34 -9.73 -4.67 -19.71
C TYR A 34 -10.87 -3.99 -20.46
N SER A 35 -11.54 -3.04 -19.82
CA SER A 35 -12.65 -2.28 -20.42
C SER A 35 -12.18 -1.41 -21.59
N ILE A 36 -11.05 -0.72 -21.43
CA ILE A 36 -10.40 0.06 -22.50
C ILE A 36 -10.01 -0.86 -23.67
N ASN A 37 -9.38 -2.00 -23.37
CA ASN A 37 -8.92 -2.93 -24.39
C ASN A 37 -10.10 -3.52 -25.20
N LYS A 38 -11.17 -3.95 -24.52
CA LYS A 38 -12.41 -4.39 -25.17
C LYS A 38 -13.00 -3.32 -26.08
N GLN A 39 -13.00 -2.06 -25.64
CA GLN A 39 -13.52 -0.94 -26.43
C GLN A 39 -12.67 -0.67 -27.67
N ILE A 40 -11.34 -0.79 -27.57
CA ILE A 40 -10.43 -0.67 -28.71
C ILE A 40 -10.75 -1.75 -29.75
N TYR A 41 -10.92 -3.02 -29.35
CA TYR A 41 -11.28 -4.09 -30.27
C TYR A 41 -12.61 -3.83 -30.99
N THR A 42 -13.65 -3.36 -30.28
CA THR A 42 -14.94 -3.05 -30.92
C THR A 42 -14.82 -1.89 -31.90
N ASN A 43 -14.05 -0.86 -31.56
CA ASN A 43 -13.83 0.29 -32.44
C ASN A 43 -13.07 -0.13 -33.70
N ILE A 44 -11.99 -0.92 -33.58
CA ILE A 44 -11.19 -1.40 -34.72
C ILE A 44 -12.05 -2.16 -35.73
N ASN A 45 -12.90 -3.09 -35.27
CA ASN A 45 -13.77 -3.85 -36.18
C ASN A 45 -14.75 -2.94 -36.93
N SER A 46 -15.29 -1.92 -36.27
CA SER A 46 -16.16 -0.94 -36.91
C SER A 46 -15.40 -0.08 -37.93
N GLU A 47 -14.14 0.27 -37.66
CA GLU A 47 -13.28 1.04 -38.58
C GLU A 47 -12.88 0.22 -39.80
N ILE A 48 -12.62 -1.09 -39.66
CA ILE A 48 -12.32 -1.97 -40.79
C ILE A 48 -13.48 -1.99 -41.82
N ILE A 49 -14.73 -2.06 -41.35
CA ILE A 49 -15.91 -2.08 -42.24
C ILE A 49 -16.07 -0.73 -42.97
N LYS A 50 -15.81 0.39 -42.28
CA LYS A 50 -15.84 1.73 -42.88
C LYS A 50 -14.78 1.91 -43.96
N THR A 51 -13.54 1.54 -43.67
CA THR A 51 -12.44 1.58 -44.66
C THR A 51 -12.76 0.72 -45.88
N LYS A 52 -13.25 -0.51 -45.67
CA LYS A 52 -13.71 -1.37 -46.77
C LYS A 52 -14.80 -0.71 -47.60
N SER A 53 -15.75 0.00 -46.98
CA SER A 53 -16.82 0.70 -47.70
C SER A 53 -16.28 1.83 -48.59
N ILE A 54 -15.31 2.60 -48.10
CA ILE A 54 -14.63 3.64 -48.89
C ILE A 54 -13.86 3.02 -50.06
N ASP A 55 -13.09 1.96 -49.79
CA ASP A 55 -12.29 1.29 -50.81
C ASP A 55 -13.18 0.66 -51.89
N THR A 56 -14.28 0.00 -51.49
CA THR A 56 -15.26 -0.56 -52.44
C THR A 56 -15.96 0.54 -53.24
N ALA A 57 -16.37 1.65 -52.62
CA ALA A 57 -17.00 2.76 -53.36
C ALA A 57 -16.03 3.39 -54.38
N ARG A 58 -14.75 3.54 -54.02
CA ARG A 58 -13.70 3.97 -54.96
C ARG A 58 -13.46 2.94 -56.05
N SER A 59 -13.51 1.64 -55.72
CA SER A 59 -13.39 0.55 -56.68
C SER A 59 -14.51 0.60 -57.72
N VAL A 60 -15.77 0.80 -57.31
CA VAL A 60 -16.91 1.04 -58.21
C VAL A 60 -16.62 2.21 -59.15
N GLN A 61 -16.18 3.34 -58.60
CA GLN A 61 -15.86 4.53 -59.41
C GLN A 61 -14.74 4.27 -60.42
N VAL A 62 -13.72 3.51 -60.05
CA VAL A 62 -12.60 3.15 -60.94
C VAL A 62 -13.05 2.18 -62.02
N HIS A 63 -13.76 1.11 -61.67
CA HIS A 63 -14.27 0.12 -62.61
C HIS A 63 -15.23 0.75 -63.62
N PHE A 64 -16.15 1.61 -63.15
CA PHE A 64 -17.06 2.32 -64.04
C PHE A 64 -16.33 3.27 -65.00
N LYS A 65 -15.34 4.02 -64.50
CA LYS A 65 -14.51 4.89 -65.36
C LYS A 65 -13.73 4.08 -66.41
N LYS A 66 -13.21 2.90 -66.03
CA LYS A 66 -12.55 1.99 -66.96
C LYS A 66 -13.53 1.43 -67.99
N GLN A 67 -14.73 1.00 -67.59
CA GLN A 67 -15.78 0.57 -68.51
C GLN A 67 -16.07 1.63 -69.58
N VAL A 68 -16.30 2.88 -69.17
CA VAL A 68 -16.51 4.01 -70.11
C VAL A 68 -15.28 4.27 -70.97
N GLN A 69 -14.07 4.07 -70.46
CA GLN A 69 -12.84 4.19 -71.22
C GLN A 69 -12.69 3.07 -72.28
N GLU A 70 -13.03 1.82 -71.94
CA GLU A 70 -12.99 0.72 -72.89
C GLU A 70 -14.07 0.84 -73.96
N TRP A 71 -15.24 1.41 -73.61
CA TRP A 71 -16.23 1.81 -74.60
C TRP A 71 -15.66 2.82 -75.62
N LYS A 72 -14.96 3.85 -75.14
CA LYS A 72 -14.29 4.83 -76.02
C LYS A 72 -13.19 4.17 -76.87
N ASN A 73 -12.42 3.25 -76.30
CA ASN A 73 -11.40 2.50 -77.04
C ASN A 73 -12.02 1.64 -78.15
N LEU A 74 -13.15 1.00 -77.86
CA LEU A 74 -13.93 0.23 -78.85
C LEU A 74 -14.38 1.14 -79.99
N LEU A 75 -14.91 2.34 -79.71
CA LEU A 75 -15.33 3.28 -80.75
C LEU A 75 -14.17 3.84 -81.59
N ILE A 76 -12.98 4.00 -81.00
CA ILE A 76 -11.81 4.58 -81.70
C ILE A 76 -11.03 3.51 -82.48
N ARG A 77 -10.91 2.30 -81.96
CA ARG A 77 -10.01 1.24 -82.47
C ARG A 77 -10.75 -0.03 -82.93
N GLY A 78 -12.06 -0.09 -82.76
CA GLY A 78 -12.89 -1.26 -83.07
C GLY A 78 -13.16 -1.49 -84.56
N ASN A 79 -12.62 -0.68 -85.46
CA ASN A 79 -12.66 -0.99 -86.90
C ASN A 79 -11.86 -2.27 -87.24
N ASP A 80 -10.90 -2.66 -86.38
CA ASP A 80 -10.23 -3.96 -86.45
C ASP A 80 -10.99 -4.99 -85.59
N PRO A 81 -11.40 -6.15 -86.14
CA PRO A 81 -12.17 -7.17 -85.41
C PRO A 81 -11.50 -7.67 -84.12
N ASN A 82 -10.16 -7.78 -84.11
CA ASN A 82 -9.45 -8.24 -82.91
C ASN A 82 -9.50 -7.19 -81.80
N ASN A 83 -9.28 -5.92 -82.13
CA ASN A 83 -9.44 -4.82 -81.18
C ASN A 83 -10.89 -4.67 -80.71
N PHE A 84 -11.88 -4.82 -81.60
CA PHE A 84 -13.30 -4.78 -81.24
C PHE A 84 -13.62 -5.84 -80.16
N GLN A 85 -13.25 -7.09 -80.41
CA GLN A 85 -13.51 -8.18 -79.47
C GLN A 85 -12.78 -7.97 -78.14
N LYS A 86 -11.52 -7.51 -78.18
CA LYS A 86 -10.74 -7.21 -76.98
C LYS A 86 -11.42 -6.14 -76.12
N TYR A 87 -11.71 -4.98 -76.70
CA TYR A 87 -12.30 -3.87 -75.95
C TYR A 87 -13.73 -4.15 -75.50
N LEU A 88 -14.51 -4.91 -76.27
CA LEU A 88 -15.83 -5.37 -75.85
C LEU A 88 -15.74 -6.33 -74.66
N SER A 89 -14.76 -7.24 -74.65
CA SER A 89 -14.54 -8.14 -73.52
C SER A 89 -14.13 -7.37 -72.25
N GLU A 90 -13.21 -6.42 -72.36
CA GLU A 90 -12.79 -5.59 -71.21
C GLU A 90 -13.95 -4.72 -70.71
N PHE A 91 -14.74 -4.13 -71.61
CA PHE A 91 -15.96 -3.40 -71.27
C PHE A 91 -16.92 -4.26 -70.42
N ASN A 92 -17.23 -5.48 -70.88
CA ASN A 92 -18.12 -6.40 -70.16
C ASN A 92 -17.52 -6.89 -68.83
N ASN A 93 -16.19 -7.00 -68.73
CA ASN A 93 -15.52 -7.37 -67.48
C ASN A 93 -15.63 -6.25 -66.44
N GLU A 94 -15.39 -5.00 -66.85
CA GLU A 94 -15.50 -3.81 -66.01
C GLU A 94 -16.96 -3.54 -65.60
N GLU A 95 -17.94 -3.80 -66.48
CA GLU A 95 -19.37 -3.77 -66.14
C GLU A 95 -19.71 -4.76 -65.00
N LYS A 96 -19.26 -6.02 -65.13
CA LYS A 96 -19.47 -7.04 -64.08
C LYS A 96 -18.76 -6.69 -62.78
N ALA A 97 -17.55 -6.14 -62.85
CA ALA A 97 -16.80 -5.70 -61.68
C ALA A 97 -17.52 -4.55 -60.96
N THR A 98 -18.01 -3.56 -61.71
CA THR A 98 -18.80 -2.44 -61.20
C THR A 98 -20.05 -2.94 -60.48
N GLN A 99 -20.82 -3.85 -61.10
CA GLN A 99 -22.04 -4.39 -60.51
C GLN A 99 -21.76 -5.20 -59.23
N LYS A 100 -20.70 -6.02 -59.25
CA LYS A 100 -20.27 -6.80 -58.09
C LYS A 100 -19.88 -5.90 -56.93
N ASP A 101 -19.12 -4.83 -57.18
CA ASP A 101 -18.67 -3.92 -56.13
C ASP A 101 -19.82 -3.05 -55.61
N LEU A 102 -20.80 -2.67 -56.44
CA LEU A 102 -22.03 -2.02 -56.00
C LEU A 102 -22.85 -2.89 -55.05
N LEU A 103 -22.99 -4.19 -55.35
CA LEU A 103 -23.67 -5.15 -54.46
C LEU A 103 -22.90 -5.35 -53.15
N SER A 104 -21.57 -5.50 -53.22
CA SER A 104 -20.71 -5.57 -52.04
C SER A 104 -20.83 -4.31 -51.18
N LEU A 105 -20.87 -3.14 -51.82
CA LEU A 105 -21.03 -1.86 -51.14
C LEU A 105 -22.37 -1.76 -50.42
N LYS A 106 -23.46 -2.19 -51.07
CA LYS A 106 -24.80 -2.27 -50.46
C LYS A 106 -24.78 -3.13 -49.19
N ASP A 107 -24.12 -4.28 -49.22
CA ASP A 107 -24.02 -5.17 -48.05
C ASP A 107 -23.20 -4.53 -46.92
N LEU A 108 -22.09 -3.87 -47.25
CA LEU A 108 -21.27 -3.13 -46.28
C LEU A 108 -22.03 -1.95 -45.65
N MET A 109 -22.83 -1.23 -46.44
CA MET A 109 -23.69 -0.15 -45.96
C MET A 109 -24.79 -0.67 -45.04
N LYS A 110 -25.42 -1.81 -45.39
CA LYS A 110 -26.44 -2.45 -44.57
C LYS A 110 -25.91 -2.93 -43.22
N GLN A 111 -24.69 -3.46 -43.17
CA GLN A 111 -24.01 -3.84 -41.91
C GLN A 111 -23.78 -2.66 -40.97
N GLN A 112 -23.70 -1.45 -41.52
CA GLN A 112 -23.51 -0.21 -40.77
C GLN A 112 -24.82 0.52 -40.47
N GLY A 113 -25.97 0.00 -40.92
CA GLY A 113 -27.27 0.66 -40.77
C GLY A 113 -27.42 1.93 -41.63
N LEU A 114 -26.65 2.04 -42.72
CA LEU A 114 -26.74 3.15 -43.66
C LEU A 114 -27.89 2.97 -44.66
N ASP A 115 -28.45 4.09 -45.13
CA ASP A 115 -29.43 4.09 -46.22
C ASP A 115 -28.80 3.60 -47.53
N THR A 116 -29.37 2.54 -48.12
CA THR A 116 -28.88 1.94 -49.37
C THR A 116 -29.59 2.45 -50.61
N SER A 117 -30.59 3.33 -50.49
CA SER A 117 -31.49 3.71 -51.59
C SER A 117 -30.73 4.23 -52.82
N LYS A 118 -29.68 5.04 -52.64
CA LYS A 118 -28.85 5.52 -53.74
C LYS A 118 -28.00 4.43 -54.40
N VAL A 119 -27.53 3.45 -53.63
CA VAL A 119 -26.81 2.30 -54.18
C VAL A 119 -27.76 1.40 -54.96
N ASP A 120 -28.99 1.23 -54.47
CA ASP A 120 -30.06 0.51 -55.18
C ASP A 120 -30.40 1.18 -56.52
N GLU A 121 -30.48 2.52 -56.53
CA GLU A 121 -30.66 3.30 -57.76
C GLU A 121 -29.44 3.17 -58.70
N ALA A 122 -28.22 3.22 -58.18
CA ALA A 122 -27.00 3.07 -58.98
C ALA A 122 -26.90 1.67 -59.61
N ILE A 123 -27.23 0.60 -58.87
CA ILE A 123 -27.31 -0.78 -59.37
C ILE A 123 -28.27 -0.86 -60.56
N LYS A 124 -29.47 -0.30 -60.41
CA LYS A 124 -30.51 -0.35 -61.44
C LYS A 124 -30.13 0.49 -62.67
N THR A 125 -29.69 1.72 -62.47
CA THR A 125 -29.33 2.64 -63.56
C THR A 125 -28.10 2.15 -64.32
N HIS A 126 -27.16 1.48 -63.65
CA HIS A 126 -26.02 0.83 -64.29
C HIS A 126 -26.43 -0.40 -65.11
N GLU A 127 -27.38 -1.22 -64.66
CA GLU A 127 -27.94 -2.32 -65.46
C GLU A 127 -28.66 -1.80 -66.72
N GLU A 128 -29.49 -0.77 -66.58
CA GLU A 128 -30.17 -0.12 -67.71
C GLU A 128 -29.18 0.49 -68.71
N LEU A 129 -28.06 1.02 -68.21
CA LEU A 129 -26.97 1.56 -69.02
C LEU A 129 -26.30 0.46 -69.87
N GLY A 130 -25.98 -0.70 -69.28
CA GLY A 130 -25.43 -1.85 -69.98
C GLY A 130 -26.35 -2.36 -71.12
N VAL A 131 -27.66 -2.37 -70.87
CA VAL A 131 -28.66 -2.70 -71.91
C VAL A 131 -28.60 -1.70 -73.07
N LYS A 132 -28.56 -0.40 -72.80
CA LYS A 132 -28.47 0.64 -73.85
C LYS A 132 -27.18 0.52 -74.68
N TYR A 133 -26.05 0.20 -74.05
CA TYR A 133 -24.81 -0.06 -74.78
C TYR A 133 -24.93 -1.28 -75.69
N THR A 134 -25.53 -2.36 -75.19
CA THR A 134 -25.77 -3.59 -75.97
C THR A 134 -26.71 -3.33 -77.15
N GLU A 135 -27.81 -2.60 -76.93
CA GLU A 135 -28.75 -2.22 -77.97
C GLU A 135 -28.11 -1.35 -79.06
N ALA A 136 -27.24 -0.41 -78.67
CA ALA A 136 -26.49 0.40 -79.62
C ALA A 136 -25.54 -0.44 -80.48
N LEU A 137 -24.89 -1.45 -79.90
CA LEU A 137 -24.04 -2.40 -80.64
C LEU A 137 -24.80 -3.22 -81.69
N ASN A 138 -26.13 -3.39 -81.59
CA ASN A 138 -26.91 -4.06 -82.64
C ASN A 138 -26.95 -3.25 -83.95
N SER A 139 -26.65 -1.95 -83.89
CA SER A 139 -26.53 -1.08 -85.07
C SER A 139 -25.11 -1.09 -85.66
N TYR A 140 -24.21 -1.90 -85.10
CA TYR A 140 -22.83 -2.01 -85.56
C TYR A 140 -22.71 -2.90 -86.80
N ASP A 141 -22.03 -2.39 -87.83
CA ASP A 141 -21.77 -3.08 -89.10
C ASP A 141 -20.28 -2.95 -89.47
N PHE A 142 -19.58 -4.09 -89.49
CA PHE A 142 -18.16 -4.18 -89.83
C PHE A 142 -17.84 -3.73 -91.26
N GLN A 143 -18.83 -3.68 -92.16
CA GLN A 143 -18.62 -3.24 -93.54
C GLN A 143 -18.77 -1.72 -93.73
N ASN A 144 -19.28 -1.01 -92.72
CA ASN A 144 -19.48 0.43 -92.77
C ASN A 144 -18.54 1.17 -91.81
N THR A 145 -17.59 1.91 -92.38
CA THR A 145 -16.57 2.67 -91.64
C THR A 145 -17.16 3.77 -90.73
N ASN A 146 -18.39 4.21 -90.99
CA ASN A 146 -19.11 5.19 -90.16
C ASN A 146 -20.02 4.54 -89.10
N SER A 147 -20.09 3.21 -89.03
CA SER A 147 -21.00 2.52 -88.11
C SER A 147 -20.69 2.84 -86.64
N LEU A 148 -19.42 2.93 -86.24
CA LEU A 148 -19.03 3.32 -84.88
C LEU A 148 -19.47 4.74 -84.51
N HIS A 149 -19.54 5.66 -85.48
CA HIS A 149 -20.09 7.00 -85.24
C HIS A 149 -21.60 6.98 -85.00
N VAL A 150 -22.34 6.07 -85.64
CA VAL A 150 -23.76 5.87 -85.39
C VAL A 150 -23.97 5.30 -83.98
N VAL A 151 -23.18 4.29 -83.62
CA VAL A 151 -23.20 3.68 -82.28
C VAL A 151 -22.89 4.72 -81.19
N ASP A 152 -21.86 5.55 -81.35
CA ASP A 152 -21.52 6.62 -80.40
C ASP A 152 -22.66 7.63 -80.21
N ASN A 153 -23.31 8.06 -81.31
CA ASN A 153 -24.40 9.02 -81.25
C ASN A 153 -25.62 8.49 -80.49
N LEU A 154 -25.89 7.18 -80.51
CA LEU A 154 -27.01 6.57 -79.78
C LEU A 154 -26.83 6.59 -78.26
N VAL A 155 -25.58 6.57 -77.78
CA VAL A 155 -25.24 6.48 -76.35
C VAL A 155 -24.50 7.71 -75.84
N LYS A 156 -24.52 8.81 -76.58
CA LYS A 156 -23.74 9.99 -76.24
C LYS A 156 -24.18 10.60 -74.91
N GLY A 157 -23.30 10.56 -73.91
CA GLY A 157 -23.50 11.20 -72.62
C GLY A 157 -24.44 10.46 -71.66
N ILE A 158 -24.88 9.24 -72.00
CA ILE A 158 -25.72 8.43 -71.11
C ILE A 158 -24.97 7.97 -69.84
N ASP A 159 -23.63 8.04 -69.86
CA ASP A 159 -22.72 7.74 -68.75
C ASP A 159 -22.61 8.86 -67.70
N ARG A 160 -23.05 10.09 -68.01
CA ARG A 160 -22.92 11.24 -67.10
C ARG A 160 -23.72 11.07 -65.82
N ALA A 161 -25.02 10.77 -65.93
CA ALA A 161 -25.87 10.61 -64.76
C ALA A 161 -25.42 9.45 -63.84
N PRO A 162 -25.07 8.26 -64.38
CA PRO A 162 -24.43 7.20 -63.57
C PRO A 162 -23.10 7.62 -62.93
N THR A 163 -22.25 8.39 -63.64
CA THR A 163 -21.00 8.93 -63.07
C THR A 163 -21.28 9.82 -61.87
N ASP A 164 -22.19 10.79 -62.03
CA ASP A 164 -22.56 11.75 -60.97
C ASP A 164 -23.17 11.02 -59.76
N ASN A 165 -23.99 9.99 -60.00
CA ASN A 165 -24.58 9.15 -58.95
C ASN A 165 -23.51 8.37 -58.17
N ILE A 166 -22.55 7.73 -58.86
CA ILE A 166 -21.45 7.01 -58.22
C ILE A 166 -20.55 7.97 -57.44
N ASP A 167 -20.23 9.12 -58.00
CA ASP A 167 -19.44 10.16 -57.32
C ASP A 167 -20.16 10.66 -56.06
N ALA A 168 -21.48 10.84 -56.11
CA ALA A 168 -22.30 11.22 -54.95
C ALA A 168 -22.33 10.13 -53.87
N ILE A 169 -22.35 8.84 -54.23
CA ILE A 169 -22.25 7.72 -53.29
C ILE A 169 -20.89 7.71 -52.60
N VAL A 170 -19.80 7.87 -53.38
CA VAL A 170 -18.44 7.96 -52.84
C VAL A 170 -18.33 9.11 -51.85
N GLN A 171 -18.84 10.29 -52.20
CA GLN A 171 -18.82 11.46 -51.33
C GLN A 171 -19.62 11.22 -50.04
N GLN A 172 -20.83 10.66 -50.14
CA GLN A 172 -21.66 10.35 -48.97
C GLN A 172 -20.96 9.41 -47.99
N ILE A 173 -20.27 8.38 -48.48
CA ILE A 173 -19.54 7.43 -47.64
C ILE A 173 -18.32 8.10 -47.00
N GLN A 174 -17.60 8.95 -47.74
CA GLN A 174 -16.47 9.72 -47.22
C GLN A 174 -16.90 10.71 -46.14
N ASP A 175 -18.01 11.42 -46.35
CA ASP A 175 -18.56 12.38 -45.39
C ASP A 175 -19.03 11.65 -44.12
N TYR A 176 -19.80 10.57 -44.27
CA TYR A 176 -20.21 9.72 -43.15
C TYR A 176 -19.02 9.18 -42.37
N SER A 177 -17.96 8.73 -43.04
CA SER A 177 -16.76 8.24 -42.38
C SER A 177 -16.04 9.37 -41.63
N THR A 178 -15.93 10.56 -42.23
CA THR A 178 -15.22 11.70 -41.63
C THR A 178 -15.97 12.24 -40.40
N GLU A 179 -17.31 12.35 -40.47
CA GLU A 179 -18.14 12.76 -39.34
C GLU A 179 -18.09 11.74 -38.20
N ASN A 180 -18.17 10.45 -38.52
CA ASN A 180 -18.03 9.40 -37.52
C ASN A 180 -16.65 9.34 -36.90
N LEU A 181 -15.57 9.60 -37.65
CA LEU A 181 -14.22 9.65 -37.08
C LEU A 181 -14.11 10.73 -36.01
N LYS A 182 -14.65 11.93 -36.26
CA LYS A 182 -14.70 13.01 -35.25
C LYS A 182 -15.54 12.60 -34.04
N TYR A 183 -16.72 12.03 -34.26
CA TYR A 183 -17.58 11.56 -33.17
C TYR A 183 -16.93 10.46 -32.33
N VAL A 184 -16.29 9.47 -32.97
CA VAL A 184 -15.59 8.36 -32.30
C VAL A 184 -14.38 8.88 -31.55
N GLN A 185 -13.61 9.81 -32.12
CA GLN A 185 -12.46 10.44 -31.48
C GLN A 185 -12.90 11.21 -30.22
N ASP A 186 -13.87 12.12 -30.34
CA ASP A 186 -14.39 12.91 -29.22
C ASP A 186 -15.01 12.04 -28.13
N SER A 187 -15.80 11.04 -28.54
CA SER A 187 -16.44 10.11 -27.61
C SER A 187 -15.42 9.21 -26.91
N SER A 188 -14.37 8.79 -27.61
CA SER A 188 -13.29 7.98 -27.03
C SER A 188 -12.46 8.81 -26.05
N GLU A 189 -12.14 10.06 -26.39
CA GLU A 189 -11.41 10.97 -25.51
C GLU A 189 -12.20 11.27 -24.23
N LYS A 190 -13.49 11.60 -24.35
CA LYS A 190 -14.36 11.84 -23.18
C LYS A 190 -14.49 10.61 -22.29
N LYS A 191 -14.69 9.42 -22.88
CA LYS A 191 -14.76 8.16 -22.12
C LYS A 191 -13.43 7.85 -21.44
N PHE A 192 -12.31 7.97 -22.14
CA PHE A 192 -10.97 7.76 -21.58
C PHE A 192 -10.68 8.72 -20.43
N LYS A 193 -10.96 10.02 -20.60
CA LYS A 193 -10.83 11.03 -19.54
C LYS A 193 -11.69 10.69 -18.33
N ARG A 194 -12.93 10.24 -18.55
CA ARG A 194 -13.83 9.85 -17.44
C ARG A 194 -13.30 8.63 -16.67
N GLU A 195 -12.80 7.61 -17.38
CA GLU A 195 -12.19 6.43 -16.75
C GLU A 195 -10.89 6.79 -16.00
N LEU A 196 -10.06 7.67 -16.55
CA LEU A 196 -8.88 8.18 -15.84
C LEU A 196 -9.27 8.96 -14.58
N VAL A 197 -10.23 9.87 -14.68
CA VAL A 197 -10.68 10.68 -13.54
C VAL A 197 -11.31 9.80 -12.46
N SER A 198 -12.13 8.80 -12.82
CA SER A 198 -12.70 7.87 -11.84
C SER A 198 -11.61 7.03 -11.17
N ALA A 199 -10.61 6.58 -11.92
CA ALA A 199 -9.46 5.83 -11.40
C ALA A 199 -8.64 6.65 -10.41
N ILE A 200 -8.23 7.86 -10.81
CA ILE A 200 -7.45 8.76 -9.98
C ILE A 200 -8.22 9.12 -8.71
N THR A 201 -9.51 9.47 -8.84
CA THR A 201 -10.36 9.82 -7.69
C THR A 201 -10.48 8.65 -6.70
N GLY A 202 -10.68 7.43 -7.21
CA GLY A 202 -10.75 6.21 -6.38
C GLY A 202 -9.44 5.94 -5.64
N ILE A 203 -8.30 6.04 -6.33
CA ILE A 203 -6.97 5.87 -5.73
C ILE A 203 -6.72 6.94 -4.66
N THR A 204 -6.98 8.22 -4.98
CA THR A 204 -6.79 9.33 -4.04
C THR A 204 -7.64 9.16 -2.78
N LEU A 205 -8.90 8.72 -2.92
CA LEU A 205 -9.78 8.45 -1.77
C LEU A 205 -9.22 7.33 -0.87
N ILE A 206 -8.79 6.22 -1.45
CA ILE A 206 -8.22 5.09 -0.71
C ILE A 206 -6.95 5.51 0.02
N VAL A 207 -6.05 6.23 -0.66
CA VAL A 207 -4.81 6.75 -0.06
C VAL A 207 -5.13 7.71 1.09
N ALA A 208 -6.07 8.63 0.91
CA ALA A 208 -6.49 9.56 1.96
C ALA A 208 -7.05 8.84 3.20
N ILE A 209 -7.88 7.81 3.00
CA ILE A 209 -8.42 6.99 4.10
C ILE A 209 -7.29 6.26 4.84
N CYS A 210 -6.38 5.60 4.11
CA CYS A 210 -5.22 4.91 4.69
C CYS A 210 -4.32 5.88 5.48
N PHE A 211 -4.11 7.10 4.96
CA PHE A 211 -3.32 8.13 5.61
C PHE A 211 -3.95 8.60 6.93
N ILE A 212 -5.26 8.90 6.92
CA ILE A 212 -6.01 9.31 8.12
C ILE A 212 -5.99 8.21 9.19
N LEU A 213 -6.20 6.94 8.78
CA LEU A 213 -6.13 5.80 9.69
C LEU A 213 -4.74 5.71 10.32
N THR A 214 -3.68 5.76 9.50
CA THR A 214 -2.29 5.68 9.97
C THR A 214 -1.97 6.79 10.98
N ILE A 215 -2.29 8.04 10.67
CA ILE A 215 -2.09 9.17 11.59
C ILE A 215 -2.82 8.95 12.91
N THR A 216 -4.07 8.48 12.86
CA THR A 216 -4.89 8.27 14.06
C THR A 216 -4.30 7.19 14.96
N PHE A 217 -3.82 6.09 14.38
CA PHE A 217 -3.15 5.02 15.14
C PHE A 217 -1.81 5.47 15.73
N VAL A 218 -0.97 6.14 14.92
CA VAL A 218 0.34 6.64 15.37
C VAL A 218 0.19 7.65 16.50
N LYS A 219 -0.73 8.62 16.37
CA LYS A 219 -1.01 9.61 17.44
C LYS A 219 -1.45 8.94 18.73
N LYS A 220 -2.29 7.90 18.66
CA LYS A 220 -2.74 7.16 19.85
C LYS A 220 -1.56 6.54 20.59
N ILE A 221 -0.66 5.86 19.86
CA ILE A 221 0.51 5.19 20.44
C ILE A 221 1.49 6.22 21.03
N ILE A 222 1.82 7.28 20.28
CA ILE A 222 2.74 8.33 20.74
C ILE A 222 2.21 9.02 21.99
N ASN A 223 0.92 9.34 22.06
CA ASN A 223 0.34 9.97 23.25
C ASN A 223 0.46 9.06 24.49
N SER A 224 0.22 7.76 24.35
CA SER A 224 0.38 6.81 25.45
C SER A 224 1.84 6.67 25.89
N ILE A 225 2.79 6.66 24.95
CA ILE A 225 4.24 6.63 25.25
C ILE A 225 4.68 7.92 25.94
N ASN A 226 4.27 9.09 25.45
CA ASN A 226 4.63 10.37 26.05
C ASN A 226 4.11 10.48 27.47
N MET A 227 2.88 10.03 27.73
CA MET A 227 2.35 10.04 29.09
C MET A 227 3.11 9.10 30.03
N LEU A 228 3.50 7.91 29.55
CA LEU A 228 4.35 7.00 30.32
C LEU A 228 5.72 7.64 30.61
N LYS A 229 6.34 8.25 29.61
CA LYS A 229 7.60 8.99 29.73
C LYS A 229 7.47 10.09 30.78
N ASP A 230 6.45 10.95 30.69
CA ASP A 230 6.27 12.09 31.59
C ASP A 230 6.09 11.61 33.04
N LYS A 231 5.33 10.53 33.27
CA LYS A 231 5.15 9.96 34.62
C LYS A 231 6.40 9.31 35.19
N ILE A 232 7.22 8.70 34.34
CA ILE A 232 8.52 8.16 34.77
C ILE A 232 9.52 9.29 35.05
N SER A 233 9.49 10.38 34.26
CA SER A 233 10.29 11.60 34.51
C SER A 233 9.90 12.22 35.84
N ASP A 234 8.59 12.36 36.11
CA ASP A 234 8.06 12.86 37.39
C ASP A 234 8.64 12.07 38.58
N LEU A 235 8.76 10.74 38.46
CA LEU A 235 9.32 9.88 39.50
C LEU A 235 10.84 10.09 39.65
N ALA A 236 11.57 10.20 38.56
CA ALA A 236 13.02 10.36 38.57
C ALA A 236 13.46 11.74 39.08
N GLU A 237 12.70 12.78 38.78
CA GLU A 237 13.04 14.18 39.12
C GLU A 237 12.58 14.59 40.53
N LYS A 238 11.53 13.96 41.08
CA LYS A 238 10.99 14.28 42.42
C LYS A 238 11.54 13.36 43.51
N ASP A 239 12.86 13.27 43.61
CA ASP A 239 13.58 12.51 44.65
C ASP A 239 13.13 11.04 44.81
N GLY A 240 12.58 10.43 43.76
CA GLY A 240 12.14 9.04 43.81
C GLY A 240 10.88 8.80 44.63
N ASP A 241 9.90 9.71 44.61
CA ASP A 241 8.60 9.52 45.27
C ASP A 241 7.85 8.25 44.80
N LEU A 242 8.06 7.14 45.53
CA LEU A 242 7.47 5.82 45.27
C LEU A 242 5.95 5.74 45.53
N THR A 243 5.29 6.86 45.88
CA THR A 243 3.83 6.88 46.03
C THR A 243 3.10 7.04 44.69
N VAL A 244 3.79 7.54 43.66
CA VAL A 244 3.23 7.76 42.33
C VAL A 244 3.14 6.44 41.57
N LYS A 245 1.93 6.12 41.06
CA LYS A 245 1.68 4.96 40.19
C LYS A 245 1.39 5.39 38.75
N LEU A 246 1.78 4.54 37.82
CA LEU A 246 1.41 4.71 36.41
C LEU A 246 -0.07 4.36 36.19
N PRO A 247 -0.85 5.22 35.53
CA PRO A 247 -2.25 4.91 35.22
C PRO A 247 -2.34 3.82 34.15
N ILE A 248 -3.18 2.79 34.38
CA ILE A 248 -3.45 1.73 33.40
C ILE A 248 -4.60 2.18 32.49
N ILE A 249 -4.25 2.84 31.38
CA ILE A 249 -5.23 3.50 30.48
C ILE A 249 -5.65 2.60 29.32
N SER A 250 -4.89 1.53 29.07
CA SER A 250 -5.14 0.61 27.96
C SER A 250 -5.02 -0.84 28.42
N LYS A 251 -5.62 -1.75 27.66
CA LYS A 251 -5.47 -3.21 27.82
C LYS A 251 -4.43 -3.79 26.84
N ASP A 252 -3.68 -2.92 26.19
CA ASP A 252 -2.59 -3.28 25.28
C ASP A 252 -1.27 -3.51 26.03
N GLU A 253 -0.20 -3.67 25.26
CA GLU A 253 1.16 -3.89 25.75
C GLU A 253 1.64 -2.75 26.66
N LEU A 254 1.23 -1.49 26.43
CA LEU A 254 1.61 -0.36 27.29
C LEU A 254 0.84 -0.36 28.61
N GLY A 255 -0.42 -0.81 28.60
CA GLY A 255 -1.18 -1.10 29.81
C GLY A 255 -0.51 -2.15 30.69
N LEU A 256 -0.06 -3.24 30.07
CA LEU A 256 0.67 -4.31 30.77
C LEU A 256 2.01 -3.81 31.34
N VAL A 257 2.75 -2.98 30.59
CA VAL A 257 3.99 -2.36 31.10
C VAL A 257 3.69 -1.50 32.33
N SER A 258 2.62 -0.70 32.29
CA SER A 258 2.19 0.14 33.44
C SER A 258 1.86 -0.71 34.67
N GLU A 259 1.14 -1.83 34.47
CA GLU A 259 0.84 -2.78 35.55
C GLU A 259 2.11 -3.40 36.16
N LYS A 260 3.02 -3.91 35.33
CA LYS A 260 4.27 -4.53 35.80
C LYS A 260 5.19 -3.54 36.50
N PHE A 261 5.23 -2.30 36.02
CA PHE A 261 5.98 -1.22 36.67
C PHE A 261 5.39 -0.88 38.05
N ASN A 262 4.06 -0.79 38.19
CA ASN A 262 3.43 -0.55 39.49
C ASN A 262 3.74 -1.67 40.50
N ILE A 263 3.72 -2.94 40.06
CA ILE A 263 4.12 -4.08 40.91
C ILE A 263 5.60 -3.96 41.33
N PHE A 264 6.47 -3.51 40.43
CA PHE A 264 7.88 -3.27 40.75
C PHE A 264 8.04 -2.16 41.79
N ILE A 265 7.34 -1.04 41.66
CA ILE A 265 7.35 0.07 42.65
C ILE A 265 6.82 -0.40 44.01
N ASP A 266 5.74 -1.18 44.05
CA ASP A 266 5.20 -1.72 45.30
C ASP A 266 6.22 -2.62 46.02
N LYS A 267 6.97 -3.44 45.28
CA LYS A 267 8.06 -4.26 45.84
C LYS A 267 9.23 -3.40 46.32
N LEU A 268 9.61 -2.38 45.56
CA LEU A 268 10.71 -1.48 45.93
C LEU A 268 10.36 -0.71 47.21
N LYS A 269 9.12 -0.22 47.32
CA LYS A 269 8.61 0.43 48.54
C LYS A 269 8.67 -0.50 49.75
N LYS A 270 8.28 -1.77 49.60
CA LYS A 270 8.39 -2.77 50.67
C LYS A 270 9.83 -2.96 51.11
N ASN A 271 10.77 -3.14 50.17
CA ASN A 271 12.18 -3.31 50.49
C ASN A 271 12.76 -2.09 51.24
N ILE A 272 12.40 -0.86 50.84
CA ILE A 272 12.83 0.35 51.55
C ILE A 272 12.25 0.41 52.97
N ALA A 273 10.99 0.00 53.16
CA ALA A 273 10.38 -0.08 54.48
C ALA A 273 11.08 -1.13 55.37
N ASP A 274 11.43 -2.29 54.82
CA ASP A 274 12.17 -3.33 55.53
C ASP A 274 13.58 -2.85 55.93
N VAL A 275 14.28 -2.14 55.04
CA VAL A 275 15.58 -1.51 55.35
C VAL A 275 15.43 -0.48 56.47
N ALA A 276 14.45 0.42 56.39
CA ALA A 276 14.20 1.41 57.44
C ALA A 276 13.90 0.75 58.80
N HIS A 277 13.13 -0.34 58.81
CA HIS A 277 12.87 -1.10 60.03
C HIS A 277 14.14 -1.76 60.58
N CYS A 278 14.95 -2.41 59.74
CA CYS A 278 16.23 -2.98 60.13
C CYS A 278 17.17 -1.90 60.71
N THR A 279 17.25 -0.73 60.09
CA THR A 279 18.05 0.40 60.60
C THR A 279 17.54 0.85 61.97
N PHE A 280 16.23 0.94 62.18
CA PHE A 280 15.65 1.28 63.49
C PHE A 280 16.00 0.25 64.57
N VAL A 281 15.84 -1.05 64.27
CA VAL A 281 16.22 -2.12 65.20
C VAL A 281 17.72 -2.08 65.51
N LEU A 282 18.56 -1.84 64.49
CA LEU A 282 20.01 -1.70 64.67
C LEU A 282 20.36 -0.51 65.56
N THR A 283 19.76 0.66 65.34
CA THR A 283 19.97 1.84 66.19
C THR A 283 19.59 1.57 67.64
N ASN A 284 18.44 0.94 67.89
CA ASN A 284 18.04 0.57 69.25
C ASN A 284 19.01 -0.43 69.88
N GLY A 285 19.46 -1.43 69.12
CA GLY A 285 20.48 -2.38 69.57
C GLY A 285 21.80 -1.69 69.93
N CYS A 286 22.26 -0.73 69.13
CA CYS A 286 23.43 0.08 69.45
C CYS A 286 23.26 0.92 70.72
N ASN A 287 22.07 1.47 70.96
CA ASN A 287 21.79 2.22 72.19
C ASN A 287 21.84 1.33 73.43
N SER A 288 21.19 0.15 73.40
CA SER A 288 21.27 -0.82 74.51
C SER A 288 22.69 -1.34 74.74
N LEU A 289 23.46 -1.55 73.67
CA LEU A 289 24.87 -1.93 73.77
C LEU A 289 25.70 -0.83 74.44
N THR A 290 25.45 0.43 74.10
CA THR A 290 26.11 1.59 74.72
C THR A 290 25.79 1.66 76.22
N GLU A 291 24.54 1.45 76.60
CA GLU A 291 24.09 1.41 78.00
C GLU A 291 24.76 0.26 78.78
N SER A 292 24.74 -0.95 78.23
CA SER A 292 25.40 -2.13 78.80
C SER A 292 26.91 -1.90 78.99
N THR A 293 27.55 -1.26 78.00
CA THR A 293 28.99 -0.93 78.07
C THR A 293 29.27 0.08 79.19
N SER A 294 28.38 1.06 79.40
CA SER A 294 28.48 2.01 80.51
C SER A 294 28.33 1.34 81.89
N GLU A 295 27.40 0.39 82.01
CA GLU A 295 27.21 -0.40 83.23
C GLU A 295 28.44 -1.30 83.52
N VAL A 296 28.99 -1.95 82.49
CA VAL A 296 30.24 -2.72 82.60
C VAL A 296 31.40 -1.83 83.06
N ASN A 297 31.54 -0.62 82.51
CA ASN A 297 32.59 0.32 82.92
C ASN A 297 32.44 0.73 84.40
N THR A 298 31.20 0.99 84.84
CA THR A 298 30.88 1.28 86.25
C THR A 298 31.26 0.10 87.16
N SER A 299 30.89 -1.13 86.76
CA SER A 299 31.23 -2.35 87.49
C SER A 299 32.74 -2.58 87.54
N MET A 300 33.47 -2.31 86.45
CA MET A 300 34.93 -2.39 86.40
C MET A 300 35.59 -1.39 87.36
N ASN A 301 35.05 -0.18 87.49
CA ASN A 301 35.53 0.79 88.48
C ASN A 301 35.31 0.28 89.91
N GLN A 302 34.16 -0.31 90.21
CA GLN A 302 33.90 -0.93 91.52
C GLN A 302 34.84 -2.10 91.80
N ILE A 303 35.03 -3.02 90.85
CA ILE A 303 35.99 -4.12 90.96
C ILE A 303 37.39 -3.57 91.24
N THR A 304 37.82 -2.53 90.52
CA THR A 304 39.13 -1.90 90.75
C THR A 304 39.25 -1.36 92.18
N CYS A 305 38.21 -0.72 92.72
CA CYS A 305 38.16 -0.28 94.12
C CYS A 305 38.26 -1.46 95.08
N THR A 306 37.46 -2.52 94.90
CA THR A 306 37.49 -3.71 95.76
C THR A 306 38.85 -4.41 95.72
N VAL A 307 39.47 -4.53 94.54
CA VAL A 307 40.83 -5.08 94.41
C VAL A 307 41.84 -4.21 95.16
N SER A 308 41.71 -2.88 95.12
CA SER A 308 42.55 -1.97 95.91
C SER A 308 42.36 -2.15 97.42
N GLU A 309 41.12 -2.33 97.88
CA GLU A 309 40.80 -2.62 99.28
C GLU A 309 41.34 -3.98 99.73
N ILE A 310 41.18 -5.03 98.91
CA ILE A 310 41.77 -6.35 99.16
C ILE A 310 43.29 -6.24 99.26
N ALA A 311 43.94 -5.50 98.36
CA ALA A 311 45.38 -5.28 98.42
C ALA A 311 45.81 -4.60 99.72
N LYS A 312 45.08 -3.58 100.18
CA LYS A 312 45.30 -2.94 101.49
C LYS A 312 45.08 -3.91 102.65
N GLY A 313 44.01 -4.71 102.62
CA GLY A 313 43.72 -5.73 103.62
C GLY A 313 44.83 -6.78 103.70
N ASN A 314 45.32 -7.26 102.56
CA ASN A 314 46.45 -8.19 102.49
C ASN A 314 47.75 -7.58 103.04
N GLN A 315 48.01 -6.30 102.80
CA GLN A 315 49.16 -5.60 103.42
C GLN A 315 49.02 -5.55 104.94
N GLN A 316 47.81 -5.30 105.45
CA GLN A 316 47.56 -5.29 106.89
C GLN A 316 47.71 -6.69 107.50
N VAL A 317 47.13 -7.73 106.89
CA VAL A 317 47.31 -9.12 107.32
C VAL A 317 48.79 -9.51 107.31
N ALA A 318 49.55 -9.13 106.28
CA ALA A 318 50.99 -9.37 106.25
C ALA A 318 51.71 -8.69 107.41
N SER A 319 51.35 -7.43 107.74
CA SER A 319 51.89 -6.71 108.90
C SER A 319 51.52 -7.36 110.23
N GLU A 320 50.30 -7.86 110.38
CA GLU A 320 49.84 -8.59 111.56
C GLU A 320 50.59 -9.92 111.71
N ILE A 321 50.81 -10.66 110.61
CA ILE A 321 51.63 -11.88 110.59
C ILE A 321 53.07 -11.57 111.02
N VAL A 322 53.68 -10.49 110.52
CA VAL A 322 55.03 -10.08 110.96
C VAL A 322 55.06 -9.80 112.46
N SER A 323 54.04 -9.12 112.98
CA SER A 323 53.91 -8.84 114.42
C SER A 323 53.69 -10.12 115.25
N ALA A 324 52.88 -11.06 114.75
CA ALA A 324 52.65 -12.38 115.34
C ALA A 324 53.94 -13.23 115.35
N CYS A 325 54.72 -13.22 114.26
CA CYS A 325 56.02 -13.87 114.21
C CYS A 325 56.98 -13.25 115.24
N SER A 326 56.98 -11.93 115.40
CA SER A 326 57.79 -11.25 116.42
C SER A 326 57.43 -11.69 117.83
N THR A 327 56.13 -11.70 118.18
CA THR A 327 55.64 -12.15 119.49
C THR A 327 55.91 -13.64 119.73
N LEU A 328 55.72 -14.49 118.73
CA LEU A 328 56.12 -15.91 118.80
C LEU A 328 57.62 -16.08 119.04
N ASN A 329 58.45 -15.22 118.44
CA ASN A 329 59.89 -15.23 118.66
C ASN A 329 60.24 -14.80 120.10
N GLU A 330 59.55 -13.81 120.66
CA GLU A 330 59.67 -13.44 122.08
C GLU A 330 59.21 -14.56 123.01
N ILE A 331 58.08 -15.21 122.73
CA ILE A 331 57.59 -16.37 123.47
C ILE A 331 58.60 -17.52 123.41
N SER A 332 59.16 -17.81 122.24
CA SER A 332 60.19 -18.83 122.06
C SER A 332 61.45 -18.51 122.88
N LYS A 333 61.87 -17.24 122.89
CA LYS A 333 62.97 -16.75 123.72
C LYS A 333 62.67 -16.91 125.21
N HIS A 334 61.49 -16.52 125.66
CA HIS A 334 61.05 -16.72 127.04
C HIS A 334 61.01 -18.20 127.41
N ALA A 335 60.42 -19.06 126.58
CA ALA A 335 60.38 -20.49 126.80
C ALA A 335 61.79 -21.11 126.87
N LYS A 336 62.74 -20.65 126.04
CA LYS A 336 64.15 -21.05 126.14
C LYS A 336 64.79 -20.60 127.45
N THR A 337 64.54 -19.37 127.89
CA THR A 337 65.02 -18.88 129.19
C THR A 337 64.42 -19.70 130.32
N THR A 338 63.10 -19.91 130.34
CA THR A 338 62.44 -20.73 131.36
C THR A 338 62.91 -22.18 131.35
N ALA A 339 63.15 -22.77 130.18
CA ALA A 339 63.74 -24.10 130.07
C ALA A 339 65.18 -24.13 130.61
N LYS A 340 65.99 -23.10 130.33
CA LYS A 340 67.34 -22.94 130.89
C LYS A 340 67.28 -22.83 132.42
N ASP A 341 66.40 -21.99 132.95
CA ASP A 341 66.20 -21.80 134.39
C ASP A 341 65.75 -23.11 135.06
N MET A 342 64.82 -23.86 134.43
CA MET A 342 64.43 -25.20 134.90
C MET A 342 65.60 -26.20 134.90
N THR A 343 66.51 -26.10 133.93
CA THR A 343 67.68 -26.99 133.85
C THR A 343 68.72 -26.64 134.92
N GLU A 344 68.84 -25.36 135.32
CA GLU A 344 69.68 -24.92 136.44
C GLU A 344 69.10 -25.31 137.81
N ILE A 345 67.77 -25.39 137.97
CA ILE A 345 67.13 -25.86 139.21
C ILE A 345 67.34 -27.38 139.45
N ILE A 346 67.66 -28.15 138.40
CA ILE A 346 67.81 -29.63 138.46
C ILE A 346 69.28 -30.06 138.71
N LYS A 347 70.25 -29.13 138.77
CA LYS A 347 71.66 -29.39 139.10
C LYS A 347 72.01 -28.85 140.48
#